data_AF-V6K327-F1
#
_entry.id   AF-V6K327-F1
#
_cell.length_a   1.000
_cell.length_b   1.000
_cell.length_c   1.000
_cell.angle_alpha   90.00
_cell.angle_beta   90.00
_cell.angle_gamma   90.00
#
_symmetry.space_group_name_H-M   'P 1'
#
loop_
_entity.id
_entity.type
_entity.pdbx_description
1 polymer ?
#
loop_
_entity_poly.entity_id
_entity_poly.type
_entity_poly.pdbx_seq_one_letter_code
_entity_poly.pdbx_strand_id
1 'polypeptide(L)'
;MILRKHVVVTRIEISAAGSCLEELVRRVTGSCETIALTEHGRVAALLVSPRLVEDLEDSLAVADYQRRKAEGTLGPGIPHEEVRRMLGLLP
;
A
#
# COMPACT_ATOMS: atom_id res chain seq x y z
N MET A 1 14.47 -16.09 -1.54
CA MET A 1 13.41 -16.41 -2.51
C MET A 1 12.26 -15.45 -2.24
N ILE A 2 12.19 -14.31 -2.94
CA ILE A 2 11.11 -13.35 -2.76
C ILE A 2 9.91 -13.90 -3.51
N LEU A 3 8.89 -14.35 -2.78
CA LEU A 3 7.62 -14.77 -3.34
C LEU A 3 7.02 -13.54 -4.04
N ARG A 4 7.12 -13.48 -5.38
CA ARG A 4 6.33 -12.54 -6.17
C ARG A 4 4.87 -12.95 -5.94
N LYS A 5 4.19 -12.27 -5.01
CA LYS A 5 2.73 -12.33 -4.97
C LYS A 5 2.27 -11.87 -6.35
N HIS A 6 1.83 -12.82 -7.17
CA HIS A 6 1.12 -12.51 -8.39
C HIS A 6 -0.17 -11.83 -7.95
N VAL A 7 -0.17 -10.49 -7.96
CA VAL A 7 -1.41 -9.73 -7.86
C VAL A 7 -2.21 -10.14 -9.10
N VAL A 8 -3.24 -10.94 -8.89
CA VAL A 8 -4.24 -11.19 -9.94
C VAL A 8 -4.95 -9.87 -10.11
N VAL A 9 -4.64 -9.17 -11.21
CA VAL A 9 -5.24 -7.88 -11.55
C VAL A 9 -6.38 -8.15 -12.52
N THR A 10 -7.62 -7.99 -12.06
CA THR A 10 -8.77 -7.96 -12.98
C THR A 10 -8.64 -6.73 -13.87
N ARG A 11 -8.93 -6.86 -15.17
CA ARG A 11 -8.84 -5.77 -16.15
C ARG A 11 -10.22 -5.45 -16.70
N ILE A 12 -10.52 -4.16 -16.84
CA ILE A 12 -11.76 -3.68 -17.45
C ILE A 12 -11.48 -2.40 -18.25
N GLU A 13 -12.03 -2.31 -19.46
CA GLU A 13 -11.95 -1.07 -20.25
C GLU A 13 -12.72 0.05 -19.54
N ILE A 14 -12.17 1.27 -19.55
CA ILE A 14 -12.72 2.42 -18.84
C ILE A 14 -14.15 2.75 -19.30
N SER A 15 -14.44 2.53 -20.59
CA SER A 15 -15.77 2.68 -21.18
C SER A 15 -16.80 1.74 -20.56
N ALA A 16 -16.41 0.53 -20.17
CA ALA A 16 -17.27 -0.43 -19.48
C ALA A 16 -17.34 -0.16 -17.96
N ALA A 17 -16.23 0.31 -17.37
CA ALA A 17 -16.15 0.60 -15.93
C ALA A 17 -17.13 1.71 -15.49
N GLY A 18 -17.38 2.70 -16.35
CA GLY A 18 -18.30 3.81 -16.05
C GLY A 18 -19.71 3.34 -15.67
N SER A 19 -20.21 2.26 -16.27
CA SER A 19 -21.56 1.73 -15.99
C SER A 19 -21.64 0.85 -14.73
N CYS A 20 -20.52 0.40 -14.17
CA CYS A 20 -20.49 -0.52 -13.03
C CYS A 20 -19.57 -0.04 -11.88
N LEU A 21 -19.21 1.23 -11.84
CA LEU A 21 -18.23 1.78 -10.88
C LEU A 21 -18.56 1.43 -9.42
N GLU A 22 -19.84 1.49 -9.03
CA GLU A 22 -20.27 1.16 -7.67
C GLU A 22 -20.00 -0.30 -7.29
N GLU A 23 -20.20 -1.24 -8.22
CA GLU A 23 -19.86 -2.64 -8.03
C GLU A 23 -18.35 -2.84 -7.92
N LEU A 24 -17.58 -2.18 -8.79
CA LEU A 24 -16.12 -2.23 -8.76
C LEU A 24 -15.58 -1.73 -7.43
N VAL A 25 -16.10 -0.62 -6.90
CA VAL A 25 -15.72 -0.10 -5.58
C VAL A 25 -16.05 -1.09 -4.48
N ARG A 26 -17.27 -1.66 -4.45
CA ARG A 26 -17.64 -2.69 -3.46
C ARG A 26 -16.70 -3.89 -3.48
N ARG A 27 -16.33 -4.37 -4.67
CA ARG A 27 -15.38 -5.47 -4.84
C ARG A 27 -14.03 -5.12 -4.22
N VAL A 28 -13.47 -3.98 -4.60
CA VAL A 28 -12.15 -3.53 -4.13
C VAL A 28 -12.13 -3.34 -2.60
N THR A 29 -13.18 -2.77 -2.02
CA THR A 29 -13.30 -2.62 -0.56
C THR A 29 -13.44 -3.96 0.16
N GLY A 30 -14.18 -4.92 -0.41
CA GLY A 30 -14.50 -6.20 0.23
C GLY A 30 -13.41 -7.26 0.13
N SER A 31 -12.70 -7.34 -1.00
CA SER A 31 -11.72 -8.42 -1.28
C SER A 31 -10.27 -7.94 -1.30
N CYS A 32 -10.01 -6.63 -1.21
CA CYS A 32 -8.70 -6.03 -1.49
C CYS A 32 -8.13 -6.43 -2.87
N GLU A 33 -9.00 -6.77 -3.82
CA GLU A 33 -8.64 -7.01 -5.21
C GLU A 33 -8.19 -5.69 -5.87
N THR A 34 -7.15 -5.76 -6.71
CA THR A 34 -6.75 -4.62 -7.56
C THR A 34 -7.41 -4.76 -8.93
N ILE A 35 -8.10 -3.70 -9.37
CA ILE A 35 -8.72 -3.66 -10.70
C ILE A 35 -7.96 -2.65 -11.57
N ALA A 36 -7.43 -3.11 -12.70
CA ALA A 36 -6.85 -2.22 -13.71
C ALA A 36 -7.94 -1.71 -14.65
N LEU A 37 -8.04 -0.39 -14.71
CA LEU A 37 -8.81 0.32 -15.73
C LEU A 37 -7.92 0.46 -16.96
N THR A 38 -8.40 -0.05 -18.09
CA THR A 38 -7.67 -0.01 -19.36
C THR A 38 -8.30 0.97 -20.33
N GLU A 39 -7.48 1.51 -21.22
CA GLU A 39 -7.90 2.29 -22.36
C GLU A 39 -7.12 1.79 -23.58
N HIS A 40 -7.83 1.29 -24.58
CA HIS A 40 -7.24 0.68 -25.78
C HIS A 40 -6.25 -0.45 -25.43
N GLY A 41 -6.59 -1.30 -24.45
CA GLY A 41 -5.78 -2.43 -24.02
C GLY A 41 -4.54 -2.09 -23.19
N ARG A 42 -4.31 -0.80 -22.87
CA ARG A 42 -3.23 -0.35 -21.97
C ARG A 42 -3.81 0.02 -20.61
N VAL A 43 -3.09 -0.29 -19.53
CA VAL A 43 -3.49 0.14 -18.18
C VAL A 43 -3.36 1.66 -18.09
N ALA A 44 -4.48 2.33 -17.83
CA ALA A 44 -4.56 3.77 -17.63
C ALA A 44 -4.60 4.14 -16.14
N ALA A 45 -5.28 3.32 -15.33
CA ALA A 45 -5.39 3.53 -13.89
C ALA A 45 -5.59 2.22 -13.12
N LEU A 46 -5.42 2.26 -11.80
CA LEU A 46 -5.72 1.16 -10.89
C LEU A 46 -6.76 1.63 -9.87
N LEU A 47 -7.79 0.83 -9.65
CA LEU A 47 -8.67 0.93 -8.49
C LEU A 47 -8.14 -0.04 -7.43
N VAL A 48 -7.75 0.52 -6.29
CA VAL A 48 -7.16 -0.18 -5.15
C VAL A 48 -7.87 0.20 -3.86
N SER A 49 -7.90 -0.71 -2.89
CA SER A 49 -8.46 -0.37 -1.58
C SER A 49 -7.47 0.53 -0.83
N PRO A 50 -7.94 1.48 0.00
CA PRO A 50 -7.05 2.28 0.83
C PRO A 50 -6.14 1.41 1.71
N ARG A 51 -6.70 0.32 2.26
CA ARG A 51 -5.97 -0.65 3.07
C ARG A 51 -4.78 -1.29 2.34
N LEU A 52 -4.91 -1.59 1.05
CA LEU A 52 -3.78 -2.11 0.27
C LEU A 52 -2.66 -1.09 0.15
N VAL A 53 -3.00 0.20 0.04
CA VAL A 53 -2.01 1.28 0.00
C VAL A 53 -1.30 1.39 1.35
N GLU A 54 -2.06 1.38 2.46
CA GLU A 54 -1.52 1.38 3.83
C GLU A 54 -0.53 0.21 4.04
N ASP A 55 -0.91 -1.00 3.65
CA ASP A 55 -0.04 -2.19 3.77
C ASP A 55 1.26 -2.06 2.96
N LEU A 56 1.20 -1.41 1.78
CA LEU A 56 2.37 -1.13 0.94
C LEU A 56 3.27 -0.05 1.55
N GLU A 57 2.68 1.00 2.13
CA GLU A 57 3.40 2.07 2.83
C GLU A 57 4.13 1.53 4.06
N ASP A 58 3.48 0.69 4.87
CA ASP A 58 4.10 0.01 6.02
C ASP A 58 5.27 -0.88 5.57
N SER A 59 5.06 -1.67 4.52
CA SER A 59 6.10 -2.53 3.95
C SER A 59 7.29 -1.73 3.43
N LEU A 60 7.03 -0.59 2.79
CA LEU A 60 8.06 0.32 2.30
C LEU A 60 8.84 0.96 3.46
N ALA A 61 8.15 1.40 4.52
CA ALA A 61 8.77 1.98 5.70
C ALA A 61 9.73 0.99 6.38
N VAL A 62 9.31 -0.28 6.52
CA VAL A 62 10.17 -1.35 7.05
C VAL A 62 11.37 -1.59 6.12
N ALA A 63 11.15 -1.66 4.81
CA ALA A 63 12.22 -1.89 3.85
C ALA A 63 13.26 -0.76 3.87
N ASP A 64 12.83 0.50 3.90
CA ASP A 64 13.73 1.64 3.98
C ASP A 64 14.50 1.67 5.31
N TYR A 65 13.84 1.37 6.42
CA TYR A 65 14.52 1.22 7.71
C TYR A 65 15.63 0.17 7.66
N GLN A 66 15.34 -1.02 7.13
CA GLN A 66 16.34 -2.09 7.02
C GLN A 66 17.49 -1.71 6.09
N ARG A 67 17.19 -1.03 4.98
CA ARG A 67 18.19 -0.51 4.04
C ARG A 67 19.12 0.48 4.75
N ARG A 68 18.58 1.49 5.42
CA ARG A 68 19.37 2.51 6.13
C ARG A 68 20.20 1.91 7.26
N LYS A 69 19.66 0.92 7.97
CA LYS A 69 20.40 0.16 8.99
C LYS A 69 21.58 -0.59 8.39
N ALA A 70 21.39 -1.28 7.26
CA ALA A 70 22.45 -2.01 6.58
C ALA A 70 23.53 -1.09 5.98
N GLU A 71 23.13 0.08 5.48
CA GLU A 71 24.04 1.11 4.96
C GLU A 71 24.75 1.91 6.05
N GLY A 72 24.41 1.72 7.33
CA GLY A 72 24.94 2.53 8.43
C GLY A 72 24.50 4.00 8.40
N THR A 73 23.43 4.32 7.68
CA THR A 73 22.88 5.69 7.53
C THR A 73 21.70 5.95 8.48
N LEU A 74 21.41 5.00 9.37
CA LEU A 74 20.41 5.14 10.41
C LEU A 74 20.97 6.04 11.53
N GLY A 75 20.26 7.13 11.82
CA GLY A 75 20.57 7.99 12.97
C GLY A 75 20.41 7.25 14.30
N PRO A 76 20.94 7.79 15.41
CA PRO A 76 20.74 7.21 16.73
C PRO A 76 19.25 7.14 17.06
N GLY A 77 18.80 5.97 17.54
CA GLY A 77 17.44 5.80 18.02
C GLY A 77 17.21 6.54 19.34
N ILE A 78 15.98 7.00 19.57
CA ILE A 78 15.57 7.55 20.87
C ILE A 78 15.04 6.39 21.73
N PRO A 79 15.57 6.17 22.95
CA PRO A 79 15.04 5.16 23.86
C PRO A 79 13.55 5.36 24.14
N HIS A 80 12.80 4.28 24.29
CA HIS A 80 11.35 4.33 24.46
C HIS A 80 10.91 5.22 25.64
N GLU A 81 11.63 5.14 26.77
CA GLU A 81 11.37 5.99 27.93
C GLU A 81 11.51 7.49 27.64
N GLU A 82 12.49 7.88 26.80
CA GLU A 82 12.69 9.27 26.42
C GLU A 82 11.54 9.77 25.52
N VAL A 83 11.09 8.95 24.56
CA VAL A 83 9.91 9.24 23.74
C VAL A 83 8.67 9.44 24.61
N ARG A 84 8.47 8.60 25.64
CA ARG A 84 7.34 8.75 26.59
C ARG A 84 7.39 10.08 27.33
N ARG A 85 8.58 10.55 27.76
CA ARG A 85 8.68 11.88 28.40
C ARG A 85 8.32 13.00 27.43
N MET A 86 8.84 12.95 26.20
CA MET A 86 8.58 13.96 25.18
C MET A 86 7.10 14.10 24.84
N LEU A 87 6.36 12.98 24.84
CA LEU A 87 4.93 12.94 24.54
C LEU A 87 4.03 13.17 25.77
N GLY A 88 4.60 13.38 26.97
CA GLY A 88 3.82 13.53 28.20
C GLY A 88 3.08 12.26 28.64
N LEU A 89 3.61 11.08 28.27
CA LEU A 89 3.04 9.75 28.55
C LEU A 89 3.71 9.04 29.74
N LEU A 90 4.45 9.78 30.57
CA LEU A 90 4.89 9.29 31.87
C LEU A 90 3.69 9.21 32.82
N PRO A 91 3.66 8.28 33.79
CA PRO A 91 2.75 8.40 34.92
C PRO A 91 2.99 9.71 35.70
#